data_AF-A0A960MJC3-F1
#
_entry.id   AF-A0A960MJC3-F1
#
_cell.length_a   1.000
_cell.length_b   1.000
_cell.length_c   1.000
_cell.angle_alpha   90.00
_cell.angle_beta   90.00
_cell.angle_gamma   90.00
#
_symmetry.space_group_name_H-M   'P 1'
#
loop_
_entity.id
_entity.type
_entity.pdbx_description
1 polymer ?
#
loop_
_entity_poly.entity_id
_entity_poly.type
_entity_poly.pdbx_seq_one_letter_code
_entity_poly.pdbx_strand_id
1 'polypeptide(L)'
;MLTLQNHHENRTFKIGEKTLRCDRGPYTPSLFVNGQKIEDLKELSVKISKENNLPVLAKAINFLLFGEEYQVIDDKKAFIERYEERIREEERNPSLEPALSHYGRFNLEQLKEPRIEGKKLVFYAERHDAVPFKISCDLSEDGKKPRASCKVLPYAG
;
A
#
# COMPACT_ATOMS: atom_id res chain seq x y z
N MET A 1 -7.04 25.11 -19.94
CA MET A 1 -8.21 24.22 -19.74
C MET A 1 -7.65 22.82 -19.48
N LEU A 2 -7.52 22.42 -18.22
CA LEU A 2 -6.98 21.09 -17.87
C LEU A 2 -8.14 20.10 -17.92
N THR A 3 -8.14 19.22 -18.91
CA THR A 3 -9.05 18.08 -19.00
C THR A 3 -8.73 17.14 -17.85
N LEU A 4 -9.61 17.06 -16.85
CA LEU A 4 -9.59 15.98 -15.87
C LEU A 4 -9.80 14.67 -16.64
N GLN A 5 -8.71 14.01 -17.02
CA GLN A 5 -8.78 12.62 -17.46
C GLN A 5 -9.29 11.82 -16.26
N ASN A 6 -10.56 11.41 -16.33
CA ASN A 6 -11.16 10.48 -15.38
C ASN A 6 -10.47 9.12 -15.55
N HIS A 7 -9.33 8.94 -14.90
CA HIS A 7 -8.63 7.66 -14.86
C HIS A 7 -9.42 6.70 -13.99
N HIS A 8 -10.21 5.85 -14.65
CA HIS A 8 -10.75 4.64 -14.06
C HIS A 8 -9.64 3.60 -14.05
N GLU A 9 -9.07 3.35 -12.88
CA GLU A 9 -8.10 2.27 -12.68
C GLU A 9 -8.82 1.07 -12.07
N ASN A 10 -8.57 -0.13 -12.60
CA ASN A 10 -9.08 -1.36 -12.01
C ASN A 10 -7.93 -2.33 -11.73
N ARG A 11 -8.06 -3.11 -10.66
CA ARG A 11 -7.07 -4.12 -10.30
C ARG A 11 -7.74 -5.33 -9.69
N THR A 12 -7.25 -6.50 -10.05
CA THR A 12 -7.77 -7.77 -9.55
C THR A 12 -6.71 -8.51 -8.74
N PHE A 13 -7.11 -9.03 -7.59
CA PHE A 13 -6.29 -9.83 -6.69
C PHE A 13 -6.96 -11.18 -6.41
N LYS A 14 -6.17 -12.24 -6.20
CA LYS A 14 -6.69 -13.55 -5.78
C LYS A 14 -6.58 -13.72 -4.27
N ILE A 15 -7.64 -14.22 -3.64
CA ILE A 15 -7.69 -14.53 -2.20
C ILE A 15 -8.23 -15.95 -2.06
N GLY A 16 -7.34 -16.92 -1.88
CA GLY A 16 -7.73 -18.34 -1.97
C GLY A 16 -8.39 -18.63 -3.33
N GLU A 17 -9.61 -19.15 -3.31
CA GLU A 17 -10.43 -19.39 -4.50
C GLU A 17 -11.22 -18.16 -4.97
N LYS A 18 -11.18 -17.06 -4.21
CA LYS A 18 -11.95 -15.84 -4.48
C LYS A 18 -11.17 -14.85 -5.32
N THR A 19 -11.92 -14.02 -6.05
CA THR A 19 -11.39 -12.91 -6.85
C THR A 19 -11.85 -11.59 -6.25
N LEU A 20 -10.89 -10.75 -5.90
CA LEU A 20 -11.10 -9.39 -5.40
C LEU A 20 -10.83 -8.38 -6.52
N ARG A 21 -11.84 -7.66 -6.98
CA ARG A 21 -11.69 -6.56 -7.95
C ARG A 21 -11.83 -5.22 -7.25
N CYS A 22 -10.86 -4.34 -7.43
CA CYS A 22 -10.85 -2.97 -6.94
C CYS A 22 -11.03 -2.03 -8.13
N ASP A 23 -12.03 -1.15 -8.08
CA ASP A 23 -12.29 -0.14 -9.11
C ASP A 23 -12.13 1.25 -8.48
N ARG A 24 -11.06 1.98 -8.85
CA ARG A 24 -10.80 3.35 -8.42
C ARG A 24 -11.46 4.29 -9.43
N GLY A 25 -12.70 4.70 -9.15
CA GLY A 25 -13.44 5.69 -9.93
C GLY A 25 -13.25 7.12 -9.39
N PRO A 26 -13.61 8.15 -10.19
CA PRO A 26 -13.40 9.56 -9.85
C PRO A 26 -14.16 10.04 -8.61
N TYR A 27 -15.24 9.35 -8.22
CA TYR A 27 -16.10 9.77 -7.11
C TYR A 27 -15.98 8.87 -5.88
N THR A 28 -15.98 7.55 -6.08
CA THR A 28 -15.92 6.56 -5.01
C THR A 28 -15.18 5.29 -5.47
N PRO A 29 -14.10 4.89 -4.78
CA PRO A 29 -13.54 3.56 -4.95
C PRO A 29 -14.61 2.51 -4.66
N SER A 30 -14.69 1.49 -5.50
CA SER A 30 -15.60 0.35 -5.37
C SER A 30 -14.81 -0.94 -5.29
N LEU A 31 -15.37 -1.92 -4.58
CA LEU A 31 -14.73 -3.20 -4.36
C LEU A 31 -15.70 -4.32 -4.64
N PHE A 32 -15.22 -5.41 -5.21
CA PHE A 32 -16.03 -6.58 -5.55
C PHE A 32 -15.33 -7.85 -5.10
N VAL A 33 -16.05 -8.74 -4.42
CA VAL A 33 -15.58 -10.10 -4.08
C VAL A 33 -16.44 -11.09 -4.85
N ASN A 34 -15.83 -11.90 -5.71
CA ASN A 34 -16.53 -12.84 -6.60
C ASN A 34 -17.66 -12.16 -7.42
N GLY A 35 -17.42 -10.93 -7.87
CA GLY A 35 -18.39 -10.14 -8.63
C GLY A 35 -19.46 -9.44 -7.78
N GLN A 36 -19.56 -9.71 -6.48
CA GLN A 36 -20.48 -9.00 -5.58
C GLN A 36 -19.82 -7.73 -5.05
N LYS A 37 -20.49 -6.59 -5.25
CA LYS A 37 -20.02 -5.30 -4.73
C LYS A 37 -20.02 -5.34 -3.20
N ILE A 38 -18.92 -4.92 -2.60
CA ILE A 38 -18.77 -4.72 -1.16
C ILE A 38 -19.02 -3.23 -0.89
N GLU A 39 -20.05 -2.93 -0.12
CA GLU A 39 -20.42 -1.55 0.21
C GLU A 39 -19.67 -1.01 1.43
N ASP A 40 -19.19 -1.92 2.29
CA ASP A 40 -18.49 -1.59 3.53
C ASP A 40 -17.14 -2.32 3.62
N LEU A 41 -16.07 -1.56 3.85
CA LEU A 41 -14.73 -2.10 4.08
C LEU A 41 -14.63 -2.95 5.34
N LYS A 42 -15.52 -2.76 6.32
CA LYS A 42 -15.63 -3.66 7.47
C LYS A 42 -16.00 -5.06 7.00
N GLU A 43 -16.94 -5.20 6.07
CA GLU A 43 -17.33 -6.49 5.50
C GLU A 43 -16.17 -7.17 4.77
N LEU A 44 -15.38 -6.38 4.03
CA LEU A 44 -14.14 -6.84 3.41
C LEU A 44 -13.15 -7.36 4.45
N SER A 45 -12.91 -6.58 5.50
CA SER A 45 -11.92 -6.91 6.53
C SER A 45 -12.29 -8.23 7.20
N VAL A 46 -13.57 -8.45 7.53
CA VAL A 46 -14.07 -9.68 8.15
C VAL A 46 -13.99 -10.88 7.19
N LYS A 47 -14.32 -10.67 5.90
CA LYS A 47 -14.24 -11.74 4.89
C LYS A 47 -12.80 -12.18 4.66
N ILE A 48 -11.86 -11.23 4.54
CA ILE A 48 -10.46 -11.54 4.23
C ILE A 48 -9.65 -11.94 5.47
N SER A 49 -9.96 -11.38 6.65
CA SER A 49 -9.29 -11.75 7.90
C SER A 49 -9.55 -13.21 8.26
N LYS A 50 -10.73 -13.75 7.95
CA LYS A 50 -11.05 -15.18 8.12
C LYS A 50 -10.20 -16.10 7.23
N GLU A 51 -9.67 -15.57 6.14
CA GLU A 51 -8.87 -16.31 5.16
C GLU A 51 -7.35 -16.11 5.37
N ASN A 52 -6.93 -15.46 6.45
CA ASN A 52 -5.52 -15.16 6.77
C ASN A 52 -4.74 -14.47 5.64
N ASN A 53 -5.40 -13.73 4.75
CA ASN A 53 -4.74 -13.16 3.58
C ASN A 53 -4.52 -11.64 3.69
N LEU A 54 -3.84 -11.24 4.78
CA LEU A 54 -3.52 -9.84 5.08
C LEU A 54 -2.65 -9.16 4.01
N PRO A 55 -1.70 -9.84 3.33
CA PRO A 55 -0.96 -9.22 2.22
C PRO A 55 -1.85 -8.78 1.07
N VAL A 56 -2.85 -9.58 0.68
CA VAL A 56 -3.76 -9.19 -0.39
C VAL A 56 -4.70 -8.07 0.06
N LEU A 57 -5.17 -8.11 1.30
CA LEU A 57 -5.94 -7.00 1.87
C LEU A 57 -5.14 -5.69 1.84
N ALA A 58 -3.87 -5.72 2.24
CA ALA A 58 -2.99 -4.56 2.21
C ALA A 58 -2.84 -4.00 0.79
N LYS A 59 -2.61 -4.86 -0.21
CA LYS A 59 -2.50 -4.45 -1.62
C LYS A 59 -3.78 -3.81 -2.14
N ALA A 60 -4.93 -4.39 -1.83
CA ALA A 60 -6.22 -3.87 -2.23
C ALA A 60 -6.51 -2.50 -1.58
N ILE A 61 -6.35 -2.40 -0.26
CA ILE A 61 -6.54 -1.15 0.47
C ILE A 61 -5.58 -0.07 -0.01
N ASN A 62 -4.31 -0.43 -0.23
CA ASN A 62 -3.31 0.48 -0.79
C ASN A 62 -3.72 1.01 -2.17
N PHE A 63 -4.18 0.15 -3.07
CA PHE A 63 -4.66 0.56 -4.39
C PHE A 63 -5.90 1.47 -4.29
N LEU A 64 -6.87 1.14 -3.43
CA LEU A 64 -8.07 1.97 -3.24
C LEU A 64 -7.72 3.37 -2.69
N LEU A 65 -6.71 3.46 -1.80
CA LEU A 65 -6.27 4.71 -1.19
C LEU A 65 -5.35 5.51 -2.11
N PHE A 66 -4.32 4.89 -2.67
CA PHE A 66 -3.20 5.56 -3.30
C PHE A 66 -2.98 5.19 -4.78
N GLY A 67 -3.74 4.24 -5.33
CA GLY A 67 -3.62 3.84 -6.73
C GLY A 67 -2.30 3.11 -6.96
N GLU A 68 -1.56 3.52 -7.99
CA GLU A 68 -0.24 2.98 -8.31
C GLU A 68 0.92 3.80 -7.73
N GLU A 69 0.65 4.91 -7.04
CA GLU A 69 1.70 5.77 -6.50
C GLU A 69 2.54 5.06 -5.42
N TYR A 70 1.93 4.13 -4.70
CA TYR A 70 2.56 3.34 -3.64
C TYR A 70 2.44 1.85 -3.97
N GLN A 71 3.49 1.09 -3.69
CA GLN A 71 3.52 -0.35 -3.82
C GLN A 71 3.73 -1.00 -2.45
N VAL A 72 2.86 -1.92 -2.06
CA VAL A 72 3.02 -2.66 -0.79
C VAL A 72 4.32 -3.46 -0.83
N ILE A 73 5.13 -3.32 0.23
CA ILE A 73 6.34 -4.11 0.45
C ILE A 73 5.88 -5.46 1.01
N ASP A 74 5.73 -6.45 0.14
CA ASP A 74 5.31 -7.82 0.46
C ASP A 74 6.49 -8.80 0.57
N ASP A 75 7.63 -8.49 -0.04
CA ASP A 75 8.91 -9.15 0.18
C ASP A 75 9.92 -8.18 0.81
N LYS A 76 10.11 -8.31 2.12
CA LYS A 76 11.05 -7.48 2.89
C LYS A 76 12.49 -7.64 2.38
N LYS A 77 12.91 -8.86 2.04
CA LYS A 77 14.30 -9.14 1.68
C LYS A 77 14.60 -8.51 0.32
N ALA A 78 13.74 -8.75 -0.67
CA ALA A 78 13.88 -8.15 -1.99
C ALA A 78 13.84 -6.62 -1.95
N PHE A 79 13.02 -6.02 -1.09
CA PHE A 79 13.00 -4.57 -0.91
C PHE A 79 14.32 -4.05 -0.32
N ILE A 80 14.86 -4.68 0.72
CA ILE A 80 16.14 -4.28 1.33
C ILE A 80 17.27 -4.35 0.29
N GLU A 81 17.34 -5.43 -0.49
CA GLU A 81 18.36 -5.60 -1.53
C GLU A 81 18.30 -4.47 -2.57
N ARG A 82 17.10 -4.14 -3.08
CA ARG A 82 16.91 -3.01 -4.02
C ARG A 82 17.25 -1.66 -3.39
N TYR A 83 16.85 -1.44 -2.14
CA TYR A 83 17.12 -0.18 -1.43
C TYR A 83 18.63 0.03 -1.26
N GLU A 84 19.35 -0.99 -0.81
CA GLU A 84 20.80 -0.91 -0.64
C GLU A 84 21.54 -0.73 -1.98
N GLU A 85 21.08 -1.41 -3.04
CA GLU A 85 21.66 -1.24 -4.38
C GLU A 85 21.52 0.21 -4.86
N ARG A 86 20.35 0.82 -4.66
CA ARG A 86 20.12 2.23 -5.01
C ARG A 86 21.00 3.20 -4.22
N ILE A 87 21.20 2.94 -2.92
CA ILE A 87 22.14 3.73 -2.11
C ILE A 87 23.57 3.62 -2.65
N ARG A 88 24.03 2.41 -3.02
CA ARG A 88 25.36 2.22 -3.63
C ARG A 88 25.47 2.90 -4.99
N GLU A 89 24.40 2.95 -5.76
CA GLU A 89 24.35 3.65 -7.04
C GLU A 89 24.48 5.17 -6.86
N GLU A 90 23.76 5.75 -5.89
CA GLU A 90 23.89 7.17 -5.51
C GLU A 90 25.30 7.52 -5.02
N GLU A 91 25.92 6.64 -4.23
CA GLU A 91 27.32 6.84 -3.79
C GLU A 91 28.31 6.85 -4.96
N ARG A 92 28.04 6.10 -6.04
CA ARG A 92 28.86 6.08 -7.26
C ARG A 92 28.52 7.22 -8.22
N ASN A 93 27.27 7.67 -8.21
CA ASN A 93 26.78 8.77 -9.03
C ASN A 93 26.04 9.79 -8.17
N PRO A 94 26.76 10.74 -7.54
CA PRO A 94 26.15 11.76 -6.67
C PRO A 94 25.17 12.71 -7.37
N SER A 95 25.05 12.66 -8.70
CA SER A 95 24.09 13.44 -9.49
C SER A 95 22.81 12.68 -9.83
N LEU A 96 22.64 11.46 -9.32
CA LEU A 96 21.47 10.62 -9.55
C LEU A 96 20.24 11.21 -8.83
N GLU A 97 19.16 11.46 -9.58
CA GLU A 97 17.90 11.98 -9.05
C GLU A 97 16.72 11.05 -9.38
N PRO A 98 15.74 10.87 -8.47
CA PRO A 98 15.71 11.39 -7.11
C PRO A 98 16.64 10.61 -6.18
N ALA A 99 17.47 11.33 -5.42
CA ALA A 99 18.39 10.75 -4.45
C ALA A 99 17.69 10.38 -3.13
N LEU A 100 17.73 9.11 -2.74
CA LEU A 100 17.31 8.61 -1.42
C LEU A 100 18.07 9.28 -0.28
N SER A 101 19.35 9.61 -0.51
CA SER A 101 20.19 10.31 0.45
C SER A 101 19.63 11.66 0.92
N HIS A 102 18.79 12.34 0.11
CA HIS A 102 18.07 13.55 0.52
C HIS A 102 17.10 13.31 1.67
N TYR A 103 16.58 12.10 1.78
CA TYR A 103 15.69 11.72 2.86
C TYR A 103 16.49 11.18 4.05
N GLY A 104 17.69 10.63 3.85
CA GLY A 104 18.47 9.93 4.86
C GLY A 104 18.33 8.41 4.78
N ARG A 105 19.12 7.67 5.57
CA ARG A 105 19.04 6.20 5.61
C ARG A 105 17.88 5.75 6.50
N PHE A 106 16.99 4.91 6.01
CA PHE A 106 15.83 4.43 6.77
C PHE A 106 16.17 3.21 7.64
N ASN A 107 15.55 3.13 8.83
CA ASN A 107 15.62 1.94 9.67
C ASN A 107 14.68 0.84 9.13
N LEU A 108 15.21 -0.01 8.24
CA LEU A 108 14.47 -1.09 7.58
C LEU A 108 14.15 -2.28 8.49
N GLU A 109 14.74 -2.35 9.69
CA GLU A 109 14.39 -3.40 10.66
C GLU A 109 12.93 -3.32 11.08
N GLN A 110 12.34 -2.12 11.03
CA GLN A 110 10.94 -1.86 11.37
C GLN A 110 9.94 -2.41 10.34
N LEU A 111 10.40 -2.81 9.14
CA LEU A 111 9.55 -3.46 8.15
C LEU A 111 9.06 -4.79 8.71
N LYS A 112 7.73 -4.94 8.73
CA LYS A 112 7.03 -6.13 9.24
C LYS A 112 5.92 -6.48 8.27
N GLU A 113 5.51 -7.75 8.30
CA GLU A 113 4.37 -8.21 7.51
C GLU A 113 3.08 -7.43 7.85
N PRO A 114 2.14 -7.33 6.88
CA PRO A 114 0.82 -6.78 7.11
C PRO A 114 0.11 -7.46 8.28
N ARG A 115 -0.42 -6.66 9.21
CA ARG A 115 -1.04 -7.15 10.43
C ARG A 115 -2.21 -6.29 10.89
N ILE A 116 -3.05 -6.85 11.73
CA ILE A 116 -4.12 -6.12 12.40
C ILE A 116 -3.64 -5.69 13.79
N GLU A 117 -3.63 -4.38 14.07
CA GLU A 117 -3.37 -3.81 15.39
C GLU A 117 -4.65 -3.14 15.89
N GLY A 118 -5.38 -3.81 16.79
CA GLY A 118 -6.69 -3.35 17.24
C GLY A 118 -7.70 -3.32 16.08
N LYS A 119 -8.16 -2.11 15.71
CA LYS A 119 -9.06 -1.89 14.56
C LYS A 119 -8.35 -1.37 13.31
N LYS A 120 -7.03 -1.52 13.21
CA LYS A 120 -6.24 -0.98 12.09
C LYS A 120 -5.53 -2.07 11.31
N LEU A 121 -5.59 -2.00 9.98
CA LEU A 121 -4.66 -2.70 9.11
C LEU A 121 -3.37 -1.89 9.01
N VAL A 122 -2.27 -2.48 9.46
CA VAL A 122 -0.93 -1.87 9.42
C VAL A 122 -0.08 -2.64 8.42
N PHE A 123 0.48 -1.93 7.44
CA PHE A 123 1.37 -2.48 6.43
C PHE A 123 2.40 -1.44 5.99
N TYR A 124 3.36 -1.86 5.18
CA TYR A 124 4.41 -1.01 4.66
C TYR A 124 4.32 -0.95 3.14
N ALA A 125 4.60 0.22 2.58
CA ALA A 125 4.62 0.44 1.13
C ALA A 125 5.82 1.32 0.76
N GLU A 126 6.32 1.17 -0.45
CA GLU A 126 7.29 2.06 -1.06
C GLU A 126 6.60 3.01 -2.04
N ARG A 127 7.07 4.25 -2.12
CA ARG A 127 6.76 5.15 -3.23
C ARG A 127 7.71 4.86 -4.40
N HIS A 128 7.42 5.36 -5.60
CA HIS A 128 8.25 5.19 -6.81
C HIS A 128 9.74 5.53 -6.66
N ASP A 129 10.11 6.35 -5.68
CA ASP A 129 11.49 6.72 -5.34
C ASP A 129 12.11 5.85 -4.25
N ALA A 130 11.54 4.67 -3.98
CA ALA A 130 11.99 3.71 -2.96
C ALA A 130 11.93 4.22 -1.50
N VAL A 131 11.23 5.34 -1.25
CA VAL A 131 10.99 5.83 0.11
C VAL A 131 9.95 4.92 0.79
N PRO A 132 10.28 4.28 1.92
CA PRO A 132 9.36 3.39 2.61
C PRO A 132 8.47 4.15 3.59
N PHE A 133 7.18 3.78 3.59
CA PHE A 133 6.14 4.32 4.44
C PHE A 133 5.46 3.23 5.24
N LYS A 134 5.13 3.53 6.50
CA LYS A 134 4.17 2.79 7.31
C LYS A 134 2.77 3.35 7.03
N ILE A 135 1.88 2.49 6.56
CA ILE A 135 0.48 2.79 6.35
C ILE A 135 -0.33 2.16 7.49
N SER A 136 -1.22 2.95 8.08
CA SER A 136 -2.17 2.46 9.09
C SER A 136 -3.57 2.87 8.67
N CYS A 137 -4.33 1.89 8.16
CA CYS A 137 -5.71 2.08 7.71
C CYS A 137 -6.66 1.73 8.83
N ASP A 138 -7.58 2.64 9.14
CA ASP A 138 -8.66 2.39 10.09
C ASP A 138 -9.72 1.49 9.45
N LEU A 139 -10.09 0.42 10.16
CA LEU A 139 -11.15 -0.52 9.79
C LEU A 139 -12.39 -0.35 10.69
N SER A 140 -12.40 0.63 11.61
CA SER A 140 -13.54 0.96 12.46
C SER A 140 -14.54 1.88 11.76
N GLU A 141 -15.81 1.73 12.15
CA GLU A 141 -17.04 1.86 11.33
C GLU A 141 -17.42 3.19 10.66
N ASP A 142 -18.35 3.03 9.71
CA ASP A 142 -19.31 3.98 9.08
C ASP A 142 -18.83 4.94 7.99
N GLY A 143 -17.55 4.88 7.60
CA GLY A 143 -17.03 5.71 6.54
C GLY A 143 -17.20 5.10 5.15
N LYS A 144 -17.96 5.76 4.25
CA LYS A 144 -18.01 5.49 2.79
C LYS A 144 -16.64 5.47 2.09
N LYS A 145 -15.53 5.76 2.79
CA LYS A 145 -14.16 5.81 2.26
C LYS A 145 -13.13 5.31 3.30
N PRO A 146 -12.14 4.50 2.90
CA PRO A 146 -11.04 4.10 3.79
C PRO A 146 -10.27 5.34 4.24
N ARG A 147 -9.94 5.42 5.53
CA ARG A 147 -9.05 6.45 6.10
C ARG A 147 -7.74 5.79 6.51
N ALA A 148 -6.63 6.33 6.02
CA ALA A 148 -5.31 5.86 6.41
C ALA A 148 -4.40 7.03 6.79
N SER A 149 -3.53 6.78 7.76
CA SER A 149 -2.36 7.63 7.99
C SER A 149 -1.16 7.01 7.29
N CYS A 150 -0.40 7.83 6.57
CA CYS A 150 0.87 7.48 5.96
C CYS A 150 2.00 8.17 6.73
N LYS A 151 2.99 7.41 7.21
CA LYS A 151 4.16 7.94 7.91
C LYS A 151 5.42 7.38 7.29
N VAL A 152 6.36 8.24 6.92
CA VAL A 152 7.68 7.79 6.48
C VAL A 152 8.33 6.95 7.59
N LEU A 153 9.12 5.94 7.21
CA LEU A 153 9.88 5.16 8.19
C LEU A 153 10.88 6.08 8.91
N PRO A 154 11.18 5.80 10.19
CA PRO A 154 12.20 6.56 10.90
C PRO A 154 13.58 6.26 10.30
N TYR A 155 14.49 7.21 10.48
CA TYR A 155 15.87 7.08 10.05
C TYR A 155 16.65 6.08 10.93
N ALA A 156 17.63 5.42 10.33
CA ALA A 156 18.68 4.73 11.07
C ALA A 156 19.52 5.81 11.78
N GLY A 157 19.57 5.74 13.11
CA GLY A 157 20.38 6.64 13.94
C GLY A 157 21.86 6.32 13.89
#